data_AF-A0AAN8X6V0-F1
#
_entry.id   AF-A0AAN8X6V0-F1
#
_cell.length_a   1.000
_cell.length_b   1.000
_cell.length_c   1.000
_cell.angle_alpha   90.00
_cell.angle_beta   90.00
_cell.angle_gamma   90.00
#
_symmetry.space_group_name_H-M   'P 1'
#
loop_
_entity.id
_entity.type
_entity.pdbx_description
1 polymer ?
#
loop_
_entity_poly.entity_id
_entity_poly.type
_entity_poly.pdbx_seq_one_letter_code
_entity_poly.pdbx_strand_id
1 'polypeptide(L)'
;MDCVELLCCVCSKKYGYKNPPRNLRCGHSFCTRCLDLLIPGSHACPECRCRFTENEAADLPINYPLLYISQLLASENCEEKDESAPKLSISYPVAESPLDAGMCPSHNTRMFFMCLPCNKWICSICVKNSHSDLLFKKCFILSVEEAMQKITKSHLSTLSTYSKLVVDYKARTAEEKHYLEDLQRRVFKSKDFEKHFKNLLKILSKTRKQRYNLDSILSNCSDIQKDFNALKENLQNLREPNIFLEMIEKSNDTQSVYEKFINEDQNKQVPLDRSLILDALQKDVVEVISQNQSVHVFTAEAENVRWAPLELRVKDRLHLYSLRDGTPPEDGISLPYELVRSLVPDESPLVFMDVGWGGEMKSVVYIRMFGKTLRCRQTVLLFSGETGPSYRNTCFYQSSLVYNNCMLLSGGDYENNDGTGGRAIIEGITSGGEYTHTVKAGLFVSWPYYEVWRLGSFEIYLYDAPPNEDFSAHGLVEEGLDILREIANMTPVSSTSIMECGLVIPL
;
A
#
# COMPACT_ATOMS: atom_id res chain seq x y z
N MET A 1 -5.25 22.52 -19.31
CA MET A 1 -3.91 22.00 -19.61
C MET A 1 -2.95 23.06 -19.12
N ASP A 2 -2.22 22.79 -18.04
CA ASP A 2 -1.24 23.76 -17.53
C ASP A 2 0.09 23.50 -18.23
N CYS A 3 0.63 24.53 -18.88
CA CYS A 3 1.91 24.45 -19.59
C CYS A 3 3.04 24.16 -18.61
N VAL A 4 3.81 23.10 -18.87
CA VAL A 4 4.98 22.76 -18.06
C VAL A 4 6.14 23.66 -18.48
N GLU A 5 6.61 24.49 -17.55
CA GLU A 5 7.73 25.42 -17.77
C GLU A 5 8.92 25.07 -16.86
N LEU A 6 10.13 25.13 -17.40
CA LEU A 6 11.35 24.96 -16.61
C LEU A 6 11.81 26.31 -16.07
N LEU A 7 11.69 26.46 -14.74
CA LEU A 7 11.91 27.71 -14.03
C LEU A 7 13.09 27.58 -13.05
N CYS A 8 13.82 28.67 -12.84
CA CYS A 8 14.80 28.76 -11.75
C CYS A 8 14.07 28.82 -10.40
N CYS A 9 14.37 27.92 -9.47
CA CYS A 9 13.71 27.86 -8.15
C CYS A 9 13.95 29.08 -7.25
N VAL A 10 14.92 29.95 -7.58
CA VAL A 10 15.21 31.17 -6.81
C VAL A 10 14.42 32.38 -7.29
N CYS A 11 14.31 32.59 -8.62
CA CYS A 11 13.61 33.76 -9.17
C CYS A 11 12.32 33.43 -9.92
N SER A 12 11.98 32.14 -10.05
CA SER A 12 10.86 31.60 -10.80
C SER A 12 10.82 32.05 -12.27
N LYS A 13 11.96 32.49 -12.83
CA LYS A 13 12.07 32.86 -14.25
C LYS A 13 12.48 31.67 -15.09
N LYS A 14 11.92 31.62 -16.30
CA LYS A 14 12.25 30.65 -17.35
C LYS A 14 13.75 30.62 -17.63
N TYR A 15 14.26 29.42 -17.86
CA TYR A 15 15.59 29.26 -18.43
C TYR A 15 15.59 29.66 -19.91
N GLY A 16 16.71 30.22 -20.39
CA GLY A 16 16.85 30.64 -21.78
C GLY A 16 18.22 31.25 -22.05
N TYR A 17 18.53 31.60 -23.29
CA TYR A 17 19.84 32.20 -23.62
C TYR A 17 20.11 33.51 -22.87
N LYS A 18 19.06 34.28 -22.57
CA LYS A 18 19.14 35.50 -21.74
C LYS A 18 19.20 35.21 -20.24
N ASN A 19 18.95 33.97 -19.82
CA ASN A 19 18.91 33.53 -18.43
C ASN A 19 19.42 32.07 -18.29
N PRO A 20 20.69 31.79 -18.64
CA PRO A 20 21.14 30.41 -18.80
C PRO A 20 21.28 29.72 -17.43
N PRO A 21 20.83 28.45 -17.31
CA PRO A 21 21.06 27.62 -16.13
C PRO A 21 22.53 27.25 -16.03
N ARG A 22 23.09 27.28 -14.83
CA ARG A 22 24.46 26.83 -14.55
C ARG A 22 24.48 25.82 -13.42
N ASN A 23 25.34 24.83 -13.55
CA ASN A 23 25.47 23.73 -12.60
C ASN A 23 26.40 24.11 -11.45
N LEU A 24 25.94 23.94 -10.23
CA LEU A 24 26.82 23.85 -9.06
C LEU A 24 27.46 22.46 -8.99
N ARG A 25 28.56 22.33 -8.24
CA ARG A 25 29.25 21.04 -8.01
C ARG A 25 28.37 19.97 -7.36
N CYS A 26 27.32 20.38 -6.65
CA CYS A 26 26.35 19.48 -6.05
C CYS A 26 25.30 18.94 -7.03
N GLY A 27 25.33 19.36 -8.30
CA GLY A 27 24.40 18.92 -9.34
C GLY A 27 23.16 19.81 -9.54
N HIS A 28 22.84 20.70 -8.59
CA HIS A 28 21.72 21.64 -8.73
C HIS A 28 22.01 22.77 -9.72
N SER A 29 20.96 23.24 -10.41
CA SER A 29 21.05 24.26 -11.46
C SER A 29 20.30 25.54 -11.09
N PHE A 30 20.96 26.68 -11.24
CA PHE A 30 20.35 28.00 -11.01
C PHE A 30 20.66 28.92 -12.19
N CYS A 31 19.82 29.92 -12.44
CA CYS A 31 20.11 30.85 -13.51
C CYS A 31 21.29 31.77 -13.14
N THR A 32 22.03 32.21 -14.16
CA THR A 32 23.24 33.04 -13.98
C THR A 32 22.99 34.25 -13.08
N ARG A 33 21.88 34.98 -13.28
CA ARG A 33 21.52 36.16 -12.47
C ARG A 33 21.30 35.83 -10.99
N CYS A 34 20.76 34.67 -10.67
CA CYS A 34 20.58 34.25 -9.28
C CYS A 34 21.91 33.86 -8.64
N LEU A 35 22.81 33.25 -9.42
CA LEU A 35 24.15 32.92 -8.95
C LEU A 35 24.99 34.16 -8.70
N ASP A 36 24.89 35.18 -9.57
CA ASP A 36 25.56 36.48 -9.37
C ASP A 36 25.16 37.15 -8.04
N LEU A 37 23.96 36.89 -7.54
CA LEU A 37 23.47 37.40 -6.25
C LEU A 37 23.84 36.48 -5.07
N LEU A 38 23.95 35.16 -5.31
CA LEU A 38 24.21 34.17 -4.27
C LEU A 38 25.68 34.02 -3.92
N ILE A 39 26.56 34.17 -4.92
CA ILE A 39 28.02 34.01 -4.75
C ILE A 39 28.56 35.04 -3.75
N PRO A 40 28.26 36.35 -3.84
CA PRO A 40 28.76 37.32 -2.87
C PRO A 40 28.25 37.08 -1.43
N GLY A 41 27.09 36.42 -1.27
CA GLY A 41 26.39 36.33 0.02
C GLY A 41 26.66 35.07 0.83
N SER A 42 26.73 33.88 0.21
CA SER A 42 26.68 32.62 0.99
C SER A 42 27.58 31.49 0.50
N HIS A 43 28.03 31.52 -0.76
CA HIS A 43 28.77 30.41 -1.40
C HIS A 43 28.16 29.02 -1.11
N ALA A 44 26.83 28.94 -0.96
CA ALA A 44 26.12 27.73 -0.61
C ALA A 44 24.91 27.52 -1.53
N CYS A 45 24.68 26.26 -1.92
CA CYS A 45 23.54 25.90 -2.73
C CYS A 45 22.21 26.19 -1.97
N PRO A 46 21.25 26.91 -2.56
CA PRO A 46 19.94 27.14 -1.95
C PRO A 46 19.16 25.87 -1.60
N GLU A 47 19.35 24.79 -2.36
CA GLU A 47 18.60 23.53 -2.17
C GLU A 47 19.27 22.61 -1.14
N CYS A 48 20.54 22.24 -1.36
CA CYS A 48 21.22 21.26 -0.51
C CYS A 48 22.26 21.85 0.46
N ARG A 49 22.47 23.17 0.43
CA ARG A 49 23.45 23.90 1.27
C ARG A 49 24.91 23.49 1.09
N CYS A 50 25.22 22.63 0.11
CA CYS A 50 26.59 22.32 -0.27
C CYS A 50 27.34 23.59 -0.66
N ARG A 51 28.55 23.77 -0.12
CA ARG A 51 29.41 24.90 -0.43
C ARG A 51 30.07 24.74 -1.79
N PHE A 52 30.30 25.85 -2.45
CA PHE A 52 31.04 25.93 -3.71
C PHE A 52 32.09 27.04 -3.64
N THR A 53 33.08 27.01 -4.54
CA THR A 53 34.32 27.81 -4.42
C THR A 53 34.50 28.84 -5.54
N GLU A 54 33.59 28.83 -6.51
CA GLU A 54 33.59 29.71 -7.66
C GLU A 54 33.21 31.14 -7.24
N ASN A 55 33.97 32.12 -7.73
CA ASN A 55 33.84 33.52 -7.35
C ASN A 55 32.90 34.31 -8.28
N GLU A 56 32.71 33.83 -9.51
CA GLU A 56 31.79 34.42 -10.47
C GLU A 56 30.84 33.36 -11.03
N ALA A 57 29.60 33.75 -11.35
CA ALA A 57 28.68 32.79 -11.97
C ALA A 57 29.19 32.33 -13.34
N ALA A 58 29.98 33.16 -14.02
CA ALA A 58 30.62 32.84 -15.29
C ALA A 58 31.50 31.58 -15.22
N ASP A 59 32.13 31.32 -14.06
CA ASP A 59 33.02 30.19 -13.82
C ASP A 59 32.28 28.85 -13.72
N LEU A 60 30.96 28.89 -13.49
CA LEU A 60 30.13 27.70 -13.38
C LEU A 60 29.66 27.24 -14.77
N PRO A 61 29.74 25.94 -15.12
CA PRO A 61 29.38 25.47 -16.44
C PRO A 61 27.88 25.63 -16.71
N ILE A 62 27.54 26.06 -17.93
CA ILE A 62 26.15 26.16 -18.40
C ILE A 62 25.58 24.74 -18.56
N ASN A 63 24.37 24.53 -18.04
CA ASN A 63 23.61 23.30 -18.24
C ASN A 63 22.89 23.34 -19.60
N TYR A 64 23.64 23.07 -20.67
CA TYR A 64 23.12 23.05 -22.04
C TYR A 64 21.94 22.07 -22.25
N PRO A 65 21.92 20.86 -21.65
CA PRO A 65 20.76 19.98 -21.72
C PRO A 65 19.48 20.64 -21.18
N LEU A 66 19.55 21.24 -19.98
CA LEU A 66 18.40 21.91 -19.36
C LEU A 66 17.97 23.15 -20.18
N LEU A 67 18.93 23.90 -20.71
CA LEU A 67 18.69 25.03 -21.58
C LEU A 67 18.00 24.63 -22.89
N TYR A 68 18.36 23.47 -23.47
CA TYR A 68 17.76 22.94 -24.69
C TYR A 68 16.33 22.45 -24.46
N ILE A 69 16.09 21.69 -23.38
CA ILE A 69 14.73 21.24 -23.01
C ILE A 69 13.82 22.46 -22.76
N SER A 70 14.32 23.49 -22.08
CA SER A 70 13.55 24.72 -21.85
C SER A 70 13.15 25.44 -23.13
N GLN A 71 13.91 25.29 -24.23
CA GLN A 71 13.57 25.87 -25.53
C GLN A 71 12.54 25.02 -26.28
N LEU A 72 12.66 23.70 -26.22
CA LEU A 72 11.67 22.80 -26.83
C LEU A 72 10.28 23.02 -26.21
N LEU A 73 10.21 23.11 -24.89
CA LEU A 73 8.97 23.41 -24.17
C LEU A 73 8.41 24.81 -24.46
N ALA A 74 9.28 25.76 -24.84
CA ALA A 74 8.85 27.09 -25.28
C ALA A 74 8.33 27.05 -26.74
N SER A 75 8.91 26.22 -27.61
CA SER A 75 8.48 26.11 -29.01
C SER A 75 7.18 25.34 -29.22
N GLU A 76 6.82 24.42 -28.31
CA GLU A 76 5.53 23.72 -28.35
C GLU A 76 4.34 24.61 -27.91
N ASN A 77 4.60 25.82 -27.41
CA ASN A 77 3.61 26.74 -26.85
C ASN A 77 3.40 28.03 -27.66
N CYS A 78 3.76 28.07 -28.96
CA CYS A 78 3.58 29.26 -29.80
C CYS A 78 2.73 29.00 -31.04
N GLU A 79 1.40 29.07 -30.89
CA GLU A 79 0.52 29.74 -31.85
C GLU A 79 0.24 31.17 -31.34
N GLU A 80 1.25 32.02 -31.21
CA GLU A 80 1.00 33.46 -31.11
C GLU A 80 1.97 34.24 -32.01
N LYS A 81 1.35 35.10 -32.82
CA LYS A 81 1.94 35.95 -33.84
C LYS A 81 2.85 36.98 -33.17
N ASP A 82 4.15 36.90 -33.45
CA ASP A 82 5.02 38.07 -33.28
C ASP A 82 6.00 38.16 -34.47
N GLU A 83 5.67 39.06 -35.41
CA GLU A 83 6.35 39.29 -36.70
C GLU A 83 7.68 40.05 -36.57
N SER A 84 8.34 40.05 -35.41
CA SER A 84 9.53 40.89 -35.17
C SER A 84 10.76 40.18 -34.59
N ALA A 85 10.82 38.85 -34.63
CA ALA A 85 12.07 38.13 -34.37
C ALA A 85 12.93 38.01 -35.65
N PRO A 86 14.23 38.36 -35.63
CA PRO A 86 15.08 38.25 -36.81
C PRO A 86 15.17 36.78 -37.22
N LYS A 87 14.75 36.48 -38.45
CA LYS A 87 15.05 35.22 -39.12
C LYS A 87 16.57 35.07 -39.17
N LEU A 88 17.16 34.29 -38.27
CA LEU A 88 18.53 33.84 -38.44
C LEU A 88 18.54 32.81 -39.57
N SER A 89 18.65 33.30 -40.80
CA SER A 89 19.39 32.58 -41.83
C SER A 89 20.84 32.52 -41.36
N ILE A 90 21.22 31.42 -40.71
CA ILE A 90 22.64 31.10 -40.56
C ILE A 90 23.10 30.62 -41.94
N SER A 91 23.51 31.56 -42.79
CA SER A 91 24.46 31.27 -43.85
C SER A 91 25.79 30.95 -43.15
N TYR A 92 26.03 29.67 -42.88
CA TYR A 92 27.37 29.24 -42.51
C TYR A 92 28.31 29.58 -43.67
N PRO A 93 29.44 30.28 -43.44
CA PRO A 93 30.53 30.17 -44.38
C PRO A 93 30.93 28.71 -44.39
N VAL A 94 30.69 28.05 -45.53
CA VAL A 94 31.23 26.74 -45.85
C VAL A 94 32.74 26.88 -45.89
N ALA A 95 33.36 26.75 -44.74
CA ALA A 95 34.74 26.38 -44.60
C ALA A 95 34.71 25.03 -43.88
N GLU A 96 35.18 24.00 -44.58
CA GLU A 96 35.21 22.59 -44.19
C GLU A 96 36.13 22.36 -42.97
N SER A 97 35.79 22.91 -41.80
CA SER A 97 36.47 22.54 -40.56
C SER A 97 35.78 21.29 -39.99
N PRO A 98 36.51 20.18 -39.76
CA PRO A 98 35.93 18.97 -39.20
C PRO A 98 35.33 19.24 -37.81
N LEU A 99 34.14 18.68 -37.56
CA LEU A 99 33.43 18.76 -36.28
C LEU A 99 34.33 18.25 -35.14
N ASP A 100 34.48 19.04 -34.08
CA ASP A 100 35.29 18.69 -32.90
C ASP A 100 34.53 18.93 -31.58
N ALA A 101 34.92 18.20 -30.55
CA ALA A 101 34.33 18.23 -29.21
C ALA A 101 35.12 19.13 -28.24
N GLY A 102 35.84 20.14 -28.76
CA GLY A 102 36.65 21.07 -27.97
C GLY A 102 38.09 20.59 -27.74
N MET A 103 38.76 21.21 -26.76
CA MET A 103 40.20 21.01 -26.52
C MET A 103 40.45 19.94 -25.45
N CYS A 104 41.37 19.02 -25.72
CA CYS A 104 41.77 17.99 -24.78
C CYS A 104 42.51 18.59 -23.58
N PRO A 105 42.08 18.33 -22.33
CA PRO A 105 42.71 18.94 -21.16
C PRO A 105 44.16 18.48 -20.94
N SER A 106 44.51 17.27 -21.40
CA SER A 106 45.87 16.71 -21.21
C SER A 106 46.88 17.14 -22.26
N HIS A 107 46.41 17.44 -23.48
CA HIS A 107 47.29 17.66 -24.63
C HIS A 107 47.06 19.02 -25.31
N ASN A 108 46.02 19.76 -24.89
CA ASN A 108 45.59 21.02 -25.48
C ASN A 108 45.45 20.96 -27.02
N THR A 109 44.90 19.85 -27.52
CA THR A 109 44.61 19.61 -28.94
C THR A 109 43.14 19.28 -29.13
N ARG A 110 42.59 19.60 -30.31
CA ARG A 110 41.17 19.31 -30.64
C ARG A 110 40.82 17.84 -30.49
N MET A 111 39.65 17.58 -29.93
CA MET A 111 39.11 16.24 -29.69
C MET A 111 38.17 15.85 -30.83
N PHE A 112 38.60 14.86 -31.62
CA PHE A 112 37.84 14.38 -32.78
C PHE A 112 37.21 13.01 -32.55
N PHE A 113 37.37 12.44 -31.36
CA PHE A 113 36.95 11.06 -31.09
C PHE A 113 36.30 10.92 -29.72
N MET A 114 35.47 9.90 -29.56
CA MET A 114 34.88 9.49 -28.29
C MET A 114 35.20 8.03 -28.01
N CYS A 115 35.72 7.74 -26.83
CA CYS A 115 35.87 6.38 -26.33
C CYS A 115 34.58 5.98 -25.60
N LEU A 116 33.81 5.01 -26.12
CA LEU A 116 32.55 4.57 -25.49
C LEU A 116 32.77 3.94 -24.11
N PRO A 117 33.73 3.01 -23.92
CA PRO A 117 33.89 2.33 -22.63
C PRO A 117 34.41 3.26 -21.54
N CYS A 118 35.18 4.28 -21.90
CA CYS A 118 35.65 5.30 -20.97
C CYS A 118 34.67 6.49 -20.85
N ASN A 119 33.66 6.56 -21.71
CA ASN A 119 32.70 7.66 -21.85
C ASN A 119 33.36 9.06 -21.88
N LYS A 120 34.39 9.23 -22.71
CA LYS A 120 35.19 10.47 -22.78
C LYS A 120 35.49 10.88 -24.21
N TRP A 121 35.44 12.19 -24.47
CA TRP A 121 36.00 12.81 -25.66
C TRP A 121 37.53 12.80 -25.57
N ILE A 122 38.20 12.44 -26.66
CA ILE A 122 39.65 12.26 -26.71
C ILE A 122 40.23 12.82 -28.02
N CYS A 123 41.47 13.31 -27.95
CA CYS A 123 42.22 13.77 -29.11
C CYS A 123 43.01 12.63 -29.78
N SER A 124 43.55 12.88 -30.97
CA SER A 124 44.37 11.91 -31.71
C SER A 124 45.61 11.43 -30.94
N ILE A 125 46.14 12.24 -30.04
CA ILE A 125 47.28 11.88 -29.19
C ILE A 125 46.85 10.87 -28.11
N CYS A 126 45.70 11.08 -27.45
CA CYS A 126 45.12 10.12 -26.51
C CYS A 126 44.83 8.77 -27.17
N VAL A 127 44.32 8.80 -28.41
CA VAL A 127 44.08 7.57 -29.21
C VAL A 127 45.38 6.78 -29.36
N LYS A 128 46.50 7.45 -29.70
CA LYS A 128 47.80 6.81 -29.94
C LYS A 128 48.56 6.39 -28.69
N ASN A 129 48.36 7.07 -27.55
CA ASN A 129 49.18 6.88 -26.36
C ASN A 129 48.50 6.06 -25.26
N SER A 130 47.17 6.10 -25.17
CA SER A 130 46.43 5.52 -24.04
C SER A 130 45.27 4.62 -24.47
N HIS A 131 44.88 4.70 -25.73
CA HIS A 131 43.78 3.91 -26.29
C HIS A 131 44.18 3.09 -27.53
N SER A 132 45.49 2.98 -27.81
CA SER A 132 46.08 2.23 -28.93
C SER A 132 46.60 0.85 -28.51
N ASP A 133 46.74 0.62 -27.21
CA ASP A 133 47.53 -0.49 -26.69
C ASP A 133 46.87 -1.84 -27.01
N LEU A 134 47.59 -2.63 -27.80
CA LEU A 134 47.23 -3.97 -28.27
C LEU A 134 47.00 -4.99 -27.13
N LEU A 135 47.38 -4.64 -25.89
CA LEU A 135 47.24 -5.47 -24.70
C LEU A 135 45.83 -5.42 -24.09
N PHE A 136 45.05 -4.36 -24.35
CA PHE A 136 43.68 -4.22 -23.84
C PHE A 136 42.73 -3.77 -24.96
N LYS A 137 42.26 -4.73 -25.78
CA LYS A 137 41.20 -4.59 -26.82
C LYS A 137 39.82 -4.08 -26.30
N LYS A 138 39.78 -3.21 -25.29
CA LYS A 138 38.55 -2.81 -24.59
C LYS A 138 38.10 -1.39 -24.86
N CYS A 139 38.86 -0.56 -25.59
CA CYS A 139 38.43 0.80 -25.93
C CYS A 139 37.89 0.84 -27.37
N PHE A 140 36.59 1.11 -27.50
CA PHE A 140 35.94 1.32 -28.78
C PHE A 140 35.81 2.82 -29.04
N ILE A 141 36.44 3.29 -30.11
CA ILE A 141 36.61 4.70 -30.43
C ILE A 141 35.77 5.04 -31.64
N LEU A 142 34.92 6.05 -31.52
CA LEU A 142 34.11 6.60 -32.59
C LEU A 142 34.61 7.98 -32.98
N SER A 143 34.42 8.37 -34.24
CA SER A 143 34.53 9.77 -34.64
C SER A 143 33.45 10.62 -33.98
N VAL A 144 33.62 11.95 -33.96
CA VAL A 144 32.59 12.87 -33.44
C VAL A 144 31.25 12.65 -34.10
N GLU A 145 31.23 12.50 -35.42
CA GLU A 145 30.00 12.34 -36.18
C GLU A 145 29.26 11.05 -35.81
N GLU A 146 29.98 9.91 -35.78
CA GLU A 146 29.40 8.62 -35.40
C GLU A 146 28.94 8.59 -33.93
N ALA A 147 29.72 9.18 -33.02
CA ALA A 147 29.38 9.29 -31.62
C ALA A 147 28.12 10.15 -31.42
N MET A 148 28.04 11.30 -32.10
CA MET A 148 26.88 12.18 -32.04
C MET A 148 25.63 11.51 -32.62
N GLN A 149 25.73 10.81 -33.75
CA GLN A 149 24.59 10.06 -34.32
C GLN A 149 24.10 8.96 -33.37
N LYS A 150 25.03 8.23 -32.74
CA LYS A 150 24.69 7.15 -31.80
C LYS A 150 24.06 7.68 -30.50
N ILE A 151 24.62 8.75 -29.94
CA ILE A 151 24.07 9.44 -28.76
C ILE A 151 22.70 10.01 -29.08
N THR A 152 22.54 10.69 -30.21
CA THR A 152 21.26 11.28 -30.64
C THR A 152 20.19 10.21 -30.79
N LYS A 153 20.50 9.09 -31.47
CA LYS A 153 19.56 7.97 -31.63
C LYS A 153 19.19 7.35 -30.27
N SER A 154 20.16 7.17 -29.38
CA SER A 154 19.92 6.67 -28.03
C SER A 154 19.06 7.63 -27.20
N HIS A 155 19.32 8.93 -27.26
CA HIS A 155 18.55 9.94 -26.55
C HIS A 155 17.13 10.03 -27.08
N LEU A 156 16.93 9.96 -28.40
CA LEU A 156 15.61 9.94 -29.01
C LEU A 156 14.81 8.70 -28.59
N SER A 157 15.43 7.51 -28.54
CA SER A 157 14.75 6.32 -28.02
C SER A 157 14.37 6.48 -26.56
N THR A 158 15.27 6.99 -25.71
CA THR A 158 15.01 7.21 -24.29
C THR A 158 13.90 8.24 -24.07
N LEU A 159 13.93 9.37 -24.80
CA LEU A 159 12.88 10.39 -24.76
C LEU A 159 11.53 9.85 -25.23
N SER A 160 11.52 8.98 -26.25
CA SER A 160 10.29 8.33 -26.71
C SER A 160 9.69 7.42 -25.63
N THR A 161 10.54 6.70 -24.87
CA THR A 161 10.11 5.86 -23.75
C THR A 161 9.58 6.70 -22.59
N TYR A 162 10.27 7.77 -22.22
CA TYR A 162 9.80 8.68 -21.17
C TYR A 162 8.51 9.40 -21.56
N SER A 163 8.36 9.80 -22.82
CA SER A 163 7.13 10.42 -23.32
C SER A 163 5.94 9.46 -23.17
N LYS A 164 6.10 8.18 -23.52
CA LYS A 164 5.06 7.15 -23.31
C LYS A 164 4.73 6.98 -21.83
N LEU A 165 5.73 6.89 -20.96
CA LEU A 165 5.53 6.78 -19.51
C LEU A 165 4.75 7.96 -18.94
N VAL A 166 5.02 9.19 -19.42
CA VAL A 166 4.29 10.39 -18.99
C VAL A 166 2.84 10.37 -19.49
N VAL A 167 2.58 9.90 -20.70
CA VAL A 167 1.21 9.72 -21.22
C VAL A 167 0.44 8.69 -20.41
N ASP A 168 1.06 7.54 -20.11
CA ASP A 168 0.45 6.48 -19.31
C ASP A 168 0.17 6.93 -17.88
N TYR A 169 1.11 7.66 -17.27
CA TYR A 169 0.93 8.26 -15.95
C TYR A 169 -0.23 9.25 -15.93
N LYS A 170 -0.35 10.11 -16.95
CA LYS A 170 -1.48 11.03 -17.09
C LYS A 170 -2.81 10.29 -17.21
N ALA A 171 -2.88 9.20 -17.97
CA ALA A 171 -4.09 8.39 -18.07
C ALA A 171 -4.50 7.79 -16.70
N ARG A 172 -3.54 7.21 -15.97
CA ARG A 172 -3.79 6.64 -14.63
C ARG A 172 -4.26 7.68 -13.63
N THR A 173 -3.62 8.86 -13.59
CA THR A 173 -4.07 9.94 -12.70
C THR A 173 -5.47 10.46 -13.02
N ALA A 174 -5.89 10.43 -14.29
CA ALA A 174 -7.25 10.77 -14.68
C ALA A 174 -8.27 9.71 -14.23
N GLU A 175 -7.92 8.43 -14.33
CA GLU A 175 -8.72 7.31 -13.81
C GLU A 175 -8.86 7.36 -12.29
N GLU A 176 -7.76 7.59 -11.56
CA GLU A 176 -7.76 7.76 -10.10
C GLU A 176 -8.63 8.94 -9.67
N LYS A 177 -8.57 10.06 -10.39
CA LYS A 177 -9.42 11.22 -10.12
C LYS A 177 -10.90 10.87 -10.31
N HIS A 178 -11.25 10.18 -11.39
CA HIS A 178 -12.63 9.75 -11.64
C HIS A 178 -13.10 8.76 -10.55
N TYR A 179 -12.23 7.85 -10.13
CA TYR A 179 -12.49 6.93 -9.02
C TYR A 179 -12.73 7.66 -7.70
N LEU A 180 -11.92 8.66 -7.35
CA LEU A 180 -12.12 9.46 -6.14
C LEU A 180 -13.43 10.25 -6.17
N GLU A 181 -13.82 10.82 -7.32
CA GLU A 181 -15.09 11.51 -7.48
C GLU A 181 -16.30 10.55 -7.36
N ASP A 182 -16.15 9.31 -7.81
CA ASP A 182 -17.17 8.28 -7.64
C ASP A 182 -17.23 7.74 -6.20
N LEU A 183 -16.09 7.53 -5.56
CA LEU A 183 -15.98 7.19 -4.14
C LEU A 183 -16.62 8.28 -3.28
N GLN A 184 -16.37 9.55 -3.58
CA GLN A 184 -16.97 10.68 -2.87
C GLN A 184 -18.50 10.70 -3.03
N ARG A 185 -19.03 10.38 -4.22
CA ARG A 185 -20.48 10.19 -4.46
C ARG A 185 -21.03 9.01 -3.66
N ARG A 186 -20.31 7.89 -3.58
CA ARG A 186 -20.71 6.70 -2.80
C ARG A 186 -20.66 6.97 -1.30
N VAL A 187 -19.65 7.65 -0.78
CA VAL A 187 -19.57 8.08 0.63
C VAL A 187 -20.73 9.02 0.96
N PHE A 188 -21.11 9.91 0.04
CA PHE A 188 -22.30 10.77 0.21
C PHE A 188 -23.60 9.96 0.30
N LYS A 189 -23.77 8.91 -0.52
CA LYS A 189 -24.87 7.93 -0.38
C LYS A 189 -24.76 7.08 0.89
N SER A 190 -23.55 6.80 1.39
CA SER A 190 -23.35 6.06 2.65
C SER A 190 -23.78 6.88 3.88
N LYS A 191 -23.79 8.22 3.81
CA LYS A 191 -24.40 9.04 4.88
C LYS A 191 -25.91 8.84 4.96
N ASP A 192 -26.57 8.58 3.84
CA ASP A 192 -27.98 8.16 3.85
C ASP A 192 -28.15 6.74 4.40
N PHE A 193 -27.17 5.85 4.16
CA PHE A 193 -27.13 4.54 4.80
C PHE A 193 -26.87 4.63 6.31
N GLU A 194 -25.97 5.51 6.78
CA GLU A 194 -25.71 5.76 8.20
C GLU A 194 -26.96 6.34 8.87
N LYS A 195 -27.72 7.20 8.17
CA LYS A 195 -29.03 7.70 8.62
C LYS A 195 -30.07 6.58 8.66
N HIS A 196 -30.09 5.69 7.68
CA HIS A 196 -30.99 4.53 7.64
C HIS A 196 -30.64 3.50 8.72
N PHE A 197 -29.35 3.25 8.95
CA PHE A 197 -28.82 2.38 9.98
C PHE A 197 -29.05 2.95 11.38
N LYS A 198 -28.85 4.26 11.60
CA LYS A 198 -29.25 4.93 12.84
C LYS A 198 -30.76 4.86 13.07
N ASN A 199 -31.57 4.96 12.01
CA ASN A 199 -33.02 4.74 12.11
C ASN A 199 -33.36 3.28 12.43
N LEU A 200 -32.68 2.29 11.83
CA LEU A 200 -32.85 0.87 12.14
C LEU A 200 -32.42 0.55 13.58
N LEU A 201 -31.29 1.08 14.06
CA LEU A 201 -30.88 0.99 15.46
C LEU A 201 -31.88 1.67 16.40
N LYS A 202 -32.47 2.80 15.99
CA LYS A 202 -33.55 3.48 16.74
C LYS A 202 -34.84 2.66 16.77
N ILE A 203 -35.17 1.95 15.70
CA ILE A 203 -36.29 1.00 15.64
C ILE A 203 -35.99 -0.21 16.53
N LEU A 204 -34.82 -0.84 16.40
CA LEU A 204 -34.41 -2.00 17.17
C LEU A 204 -34.31 -1.70 18.67
N SER A 205 -33.81 -0.54 19.07
CA SER A 205 -33.81 -0.08 20.47
C SER A 205 -35.22 0.19 21.01
N LYS A 206 -36.13 0.74 20.18
CA LYS A 206 -37.56 0.84 20.54
C LYS A 206 -38.19 -0.54 20.70
N THR A 207 -37.93 -1.48 19.79
CA THR A 207 -38.43 -2.85 19.86
C THR A 207 -37.85 -3.61 21.06
N ARG A 208 -36.57 -3.37 21.41
CA ARG A 208 -35.92 -3.93 22.61
C ARG A 208 -36.49 -3.35 23.89
N LYS A 209 -36.75 -2.03 23.96
CA LYS A 209 -37.48 -1.40 25.08
C LYS A 209 -38.91 -1.92 25.19
N GLN A 210 -39.59 -2.16 24.06
CA GLN A 210 -40.92 -2.79 24.03
C GLN A 210 -40.88 -4.26 24.50
N ARG A 211 -39.83 -5.01 24.16
CA ARG A 211 -39.65 -6.42 24.59
C ARG A 211 -39.30 -6.51 26.07
N TYR A 212 -38.46 -5.61 26.59
CA TYR A 212 -38.18 -5.48 28.02
C TYR A 212 -39.42 -5.05 28.83
N ASN A 213 -40.24 -4.16 28.25
CA ASN A 213 -41.56 -3.85 28.80
C ASN A 213 -42.49 -5.07 28.73
N LEU A 214 -42.42 -5.90 27.69
CA LEU A 214 -43.22 -7.13 27.60
C LEU A 214 -42.81 -8.17 28.64
N ASP A 215 -41.51 -8.35 28.87
CA ASP A 215 -40.98 -9.28 29.89
C ASP A 215 -41.27 -8.77 31.31
N SER A 216 -41.21 -7.45 31.52
CA SER A 216 -41.64 -6.79 32.76
C SER A 216 -43.16 -6.90 32.97
N ILE A 217 -43.96 -6.71 31.92
CA ILE A 217 -45.41 -6.92 31.94
C ILE A 217 -45.73 -8.40 32.19
N LEU A 218 -45.00 -9.34 31.61
CA LEU A 218 -45.18 -10.78 31.83
C LEU A 218 -44.81 -11.18 33.26
N SER A 219 -43.73 -10.62 33.82
CA SER A 219 -43.36 -10.76 35.22
C SER A 219 -44.45 -10.22 36.14
N ASN A 220 -44.91 -8.99 35.88
CA ASN A 220 -45.97 -8.34 36.64
C ASN A 220 -47.31 -9.05 36.49
N CYS A 221 -47.63 -9.60 35.31
CA CYS A 221 -48.81 -10.43 35.10
C CYS A 221 -48.72 -11.74 35.89
N SER A 222 -47.54 -12.32 36.04
CA SER A 222 -47.35 -13.51 36.87
C SER A 222 -47.57 -13.21 38.35
N ASP A 223 -47.18 -12.03 38.81
CA ASP A 223 -47.36 -11.60 40.20
C ASP A 223 -48.81 -11.14 40.46
N ILE A 224 -49.45 -10.45 39.51
CA ILE A 224 -50.89 -10.16 39.53
C ILE A 224 -51.71 -11.46 39.52
N GLN A 225 -51.28 -12.50 38.81
CA GLN A 225 -51.94 -13.81 38.80
C GLN A 225 -51.84 -14.49 40.17
N LYS A 226 -50.70 -14.38 40.87
CA LYS A 226 -50.54 -14.88 42.24
C LYS A 226 -51.40 -14.09 43.23
N ASP A 227 -51.40 -12.76 43.12
CA ASP A 227 -52.21 -11.89 43.96
C ASP A 227 -53.70 -12.12 43.72
N PHE A 228 -54.12 -12.33 42.47
CA PHE A 228 -55.52 -12.67 42.14
C PHE A 228 -55.94 -14.02 42.72
N ASN A 229 -55.05 -15.02 42.72
CA ASN A 229 -55.33 -16.32 43.33
C ASN A 229 -55.41 -16.21 44.86
N ALA A 230 -54.51 -15.45 45.49
CA ALA A 230 -54.56 -15.15 46.92
C ALA A 230 -55.82 -14.34 47.30
N LEU A 231 -56.20 -13.36 46.47
CA LEU A 231 -57.41 -12.58 46.65
C LEU A 231 -58.67 -13.43 46.45
N LYS A 232 -58.64 -14.41 45.54
CA LYS A 232 -59.73 -15.38 45.32
C LYS A 232 -59.91 -16.32 46.51
N GLU A 233 -58.81 -16.77 47.13
CA GLU A 233 -58.85 -17.52 48.40
C GLU A 233 -59.35 -16.65 49.56
N ASN A 234 -58.94 -15.37 49.62
CA ASN A 234 -59.39 -14.43 50.65
C ASN A 234 -60.87 -14.01 50.46
N LEU A 235 -61.33 -13.86 49.21
CA LEU A 235 -62.73 -13.57 48.88
C LEU A 235 -63.67 -14.73 49.19
N GLN A 236 -63.18 -15.98 49.16
CA GLN A 236 -63.93 -17.13 49.65
C GLN A 236 -64.13 -17.08 51.18
N ASN A 237 -63.32 -16.28 51.90
CA ASN A 237 -63.31 -16.17 53.35
C ASN A 237 -63.91 -14.87 53.90
N LEU A 238 -64.20 -13.87 53.06
CA LEU A 238 -64.66 -12.56 53.51
C LEU A 238 -66.14 -12.32 53.17
N ARG A 239 -66.99 -12.42 54.20
CA ARG A 239 -68.26 -11.73 54.27
C ARG A 239 -67.99 -10.31 54.81
N GLU A 240 -67.90 -9.30 53.93
CA GLU A 240 -68.49 -7.96 54.09
C GLU A 240 -67.88 -6.90 53.14
N PRO A 241 -68.65 -5.87 52.69
CA PRO A 241 -68.36 -5.11 51.49
C PRO A 241 -67.89 -3.66 51.74
N ASN A 242 -66.83 -3.45 52.54
CA ASN A 242 -66.30 -2.09 52.79
C ASN A 242 -64.81 -1.88 52.45
N ILE A 243 -64.11 -2.88 51.89
CA ILE A 243 -62.67 -2.78 51.57
C ILE A 243 -62.41 -2.20 50.15
N PHE A 244 -63.42 -2.13 49.30
CA PHE A 244 -63.27 -1.80 47.88
C PHE A 244 -62.91 -0.32 47.60
N LEU A 245 -63.13 0.59 48.54
CA LEU A 245 -62.85 2.02 48.37
C LEU A 245 -61.39 2.40 48.69
N GLU A 246 -60.73 1.73 49.63
CA GLU A 246 -59.31 1.99 49.96
C GLU A 246 -58.35 1.54 48.84
N MET A 247 -58.76 0.58 48.01
CA MET A 247 -57.93 0.08 46.90
C MET A 247 -57.87 1.04 45.71
N ILE A 248 -58.87 1.90 45.53
CA ILE A 248 -58.94 2.85 44.40
C ILE A 248 -58.00 4.04 44.61
N GLU A 249 -57.83 4.50 45.86
CA GLU A 249 -56.94 5.63 46.17
C GLU A 249 -55.45 5.27 45.99
N LYS A 250 -55.05 4.05 46.35
CA LYS A 250 -53.66 3.57 46.16
C LYS A 250 -53.24 3.42 44.71
N SER A 251 -54.18 3.21 43.78
CA SER A 251 -53.89 3.06 42.36
C SER A 251 -53.48 4.38 41.69
N ASN A 252 -53.98 5.51 42.18
CA ASN A 252 -53.75 6.83 41.56
C ASN A 252 -52.37 7.43 41.90
N ASP A 253 -51.81 7.12 43.07
CA ASP A 253 -50.46 7.58 43.46
C ASP A 253 -49.34 6.92 42.63
N THR A 254 -49.54 5.67 42.20
CA THR A 254 -48.60 4.95 41.33
C THR A 254 -48.48 5.55 39.93
N GLN A 255 -49.52 6.21 39.43
CA GLN A 255 -49.54 6.77 38.07
C GLN A 255 -48.68 8.05 37.95
N SER A 256 -48.58 8.84 39.03
CA SER A 256 -47.75 10.04 39.11
C SER A 256 -46.24 9.74 39.03
N VAL A 257 -45.80 8.60 39.58
CA VAL A 257 -44.39 8.19 39.60
C VAL A 257 -43.90 7.77 38.21
N TYR A 258 -44.78 7.16 37.40
CA TYR A 258 -44.47 6.73 36.04
C TYR A 258 -44.26 7.91 35.07
N GLU A 259 -45.03 8.99 35.20
CA GLU A 259 -44.90 10.16 34.32
C GLU A 259 -43.59 10.93 34.55
N LYS A 260 -43.03 10.85 35.76
CA LYS A 260 -41.75 11.48 36.11
C LYS A 260 -40.55 10.73 35.53
N PHE A 261 -40.58 9.40 35.56
CA PHE A 261 -39.54 8.55 34.97
C PHE A 261 -39.43 8.66 33.44
N ILE A 262 -40.56 8.86 32.76
CA ILE A 262 -40.63 8.99 31.30
C ILE A 262 -39.95 10.28 30.80
N ASN A 263 -39.95 11.35 31.61
CA ASN A 263 -39.37 12.64 31.24
C ASN A 263 -37.85 12.74 31.47
N GLU A 264 -37.27 11.93 32.36
CA GLU A 264 -35.82 11.96 32.66
C GLU A 264 -34.99 11.10 31.68
N ASP A 265 -35.57 10.07 31.06
CA ASP A 265 -34.88 9.13 30.15
C ASP A 265 -34.72 9.67 28.71
N GLN A 266 -35.42 10.76 28.35
CA GLN A 266 -35.35 11.34 27.00
C GLN A 266 -34.08 12.19 26.75
N ASN A 267 -33.27 12.48 27.77
CA ASN A 267 -32.16 13.45 27.69
C ASN A 267 -30.73 12.86 27.77
N LYS A 268 -30.55 11.54 27.71
CA LYS A 268 -29.19 10.93 27.74
C LYS A 268 -28.85 10.21 26.44
N GLN A 269 -28.14 10.90 25.54
CA GLN A 269 -27.39 10.25 24.47
C GLN A 269 -26.10 9.68 25.07
N VAL A 270 -26.02 8.36 25.16
CA VAL A 270 -24.80 7.63 25.56
C VAL A 270 -24.01 7.29 24.29
N PRO A 271 -22.68 7.50 24.25
CA PRO A 271 -21.85 7.00 23.16
C PRO A 271 -21.87 5.47 23.20
N LEU A 272 -22.32 4.82 22.13
CA LEU A 272 -22.20 3.36 22.03
C LEU A 272 -20.71 3.00 21.94
N ASP A 273 -20.23 2.21 22.90
CA ASP A 273 -18.88 1.68 22.92
C ASP A 273 -18.69 0.70 21.74
N ARG A 274 -17.72 0.99 20.88
CA ARG A 274 -17.40 0.18 19.69
C ARG A 274 -16.97 -1.23 20.06
N SER A 275 -16.37 -1.43 21.25
CA SER A 275 -15.97 -2.75 21.73
C SER A 275 -17.17 -3.67 21.94
N LEU A 276 -18.24 -3.17 22.58
CA LEU A 276 -19.47 -3.93 22.81
C LEU A 276 -20.19 -4.33 21.50
N ILE A 277 -20.06 -3.53 20.44
CA ILE A 277 -20.62 -3.86 19.12
C ILE A 277 -19.81 -4.98 18.47
N LEU A 278 -18.48 -4.92 18.55
CA LEU A 278 -17.61 -5.94 17.99
C LEU A 278 -17.78 -7.28 18.71
N ASP A 279 -17.86 -7.28 20.04
CA ASP A 279 -18.10 -8.49 20.84
C ASP A 279 -19.46 -9.14 20.51
N ALA A 280 -20.50 -8.33 20.30
CA ALA A 280 -21.82 -8.83 19.92
C ALA A 280 -21.80 -9.43 18.50
N LEU A 281 -21.21 -8.72 17.54
CA LEU A 281 -21.06 -9.20 16.17
C LEU A 281 -20.27 -10.51 16.11
N GLN A 282 -19.19 -10.61 16.88
CA GLN A 282 -18.35 -11.80 16.93
C GLN A 282 -19.12 -13.00 17.49
N LYS A 283 -19.88 -12.82 18.57
CA LYS A 283 -20.75 -13.89 19.11
C LYS A 283 -21.82 -14.33 18.12
N ASP A 284 -22.48 -13.37 17.46
CA ASP A 284 -23.52 -13.67 16.47
C ASP A 284 -22.92 -14.43 15.27
N VAL A 285 -21.74 -14.02 14.78
CA VAL A 285 -21.04 -14.70 13.68
C VAL A 285 -20.62 -16.12 14.06
N VAL A 286 -20.07 -16.31 15.25
CA VAL A 286 -19.69 -17.65 15.75
C VAL A 286 -20.92 -18.55 15.89
N GLU A 287 -22.01 -18.01 16.44
CA GLU A 287 -23.26 -18.77 16.58
C GLU A 287 -23.80 -19.20 15.21
N VAL A 288 -23.84 -18.28 14.24
CA VAL A 288 -24.28 -18.58 12.86
C VAL A 288 -23.41 -19.66 12.21
N ILE A 289 -22.09 -19.58 12.35
CA ILE A 289 -21.16 -20.58 11.78
C ILE A 289 -21.32 -21.94 12.48
N SER A 290 -21.51 -21.94 13.80
CA SER A 290 -21.70 -23.16 14.59
C SER A 290 -22.98 -23.92 14.22
N GLN A 291 -23.97 -23.23 13.65
CA GLN A 291 -25.22 -23.83 13.17
C GLN A 291 -25.06 -24.55 11.81
N ASN A 292 -23.82 -24.85 11.40
CA ASN A 292 -23.45 -25.56 10.16
C ASN A 292 -23.97 -24.90 8.88
N GLN A 293 -24.14 -23.58 8.88
CA GLN A 293 -24.42 -22.82 7.67
C GLN A 293 -23.10 -22.40 7.04
N SER A 294 -22.98 -22.54 5.71
CA SER A 294 -21.87 -21.98 4.97
C SER A 294 -21.93 -20.45 5.09
N VAL A 295 -20.86 -19.84 5.58
CA VAL A 295 -20.74 -18.39 5.66
C VAL A 295 -19.69 -17.92 4.67
N HIS A 296 -20.06 -16.95 3.87
CA HIS A 296 -19.22 -16.32 2.88
C HIS A 296 -19.13 -14.84 3.19
N VAL A 297 -17.96 -14.25 2.93
CA VAL A 297 -17.80 -12.81 2.90
C VAL A 297 -17.63 -12.34 1.47
N PHE A 298 -18.06 -11.11 1.16
CA PHE A 298 -17.93 -10.56 -0.18
C PHE A 298 -17.60 -9.07 -0.17
N THR A 299 -16.91 -8.59 -1.22
CA THR A 299 -16.66 -7.18 -1.46
C THR A 299 -17.85 -6.55 -2.19
N ALA A 300 -18.27 -5.35 -1.77
CA ALA A 300 -19.44 -4.66 -2.34
C ALA A 300 -19.14 -3.86 -3.63
N GLU A 301 -17.97 -4.04 -4.25
CA GLU A 301 -17.55 -3.28 -5.42
C GLU A 301 -18.19 -3.84 -6.71
N ALA A 302 -18.96 -3.01 -7.41
CA ALA A 302 -19.83 -3.42 -8.51
C ALA A 302 -19.10 -4.01 -9.74
N GLU A 303 -17.83 -3.71 -9.93
CA GLU A 303 -17.08 -4.13 -11.12
C GLU A 303 -16.22 -5.38 -10.89
N ASN A 304 -15.92 -5.73 -9.63
CA ASN A 304 -15.11 -6.89 -9.27
C ASN A 304 -15.61 -7.48 -7.94
N VAL A 305 -16.72 -8.22 -8.01
CA VAL A 305 -17.19 -8.97 -6.83
C VAL A 305 -16.18 -10.07 -6.53
N ARG A 306 -15.75 -10.10 -5.27
CA ARG A 306 -14.85 -11.12 -4.76
C ARG A 306 -15.40 -11.66 -3.47
N TRP A 307 -15.15 -12.92 -3.19
CA TRP A 307 -15.70 -13.57 -2.01
C TRP A 307 -14.70 -14.54 -1.37
N ALA A 308 -14.90 -14.82 -0.09
CA ALA A 308 -14.12 -15.82 0.63
C ALA A 308 -15.01 -16.61 1.59
N PRO A 309 -14.73 -17.91 1.81
CA PRO A 309 -15.36 -18.64 2.91
C PRO A 309 -14.87 -18.09 4.27
N LEU A 310 -15.74 -18.20 5.26
CA LEU A 310 -15.48 -17.90 6.65
C LEU A 310 -15.79 -19.16 7.46
N GLU A 311 -14.76 -19.79 8.05
CA GLU A 311 -14.90 -21.11 8.67
C GLU A 311 -14.36 -21.12 10.10
N LEU A 312 -15.09 -21.77 11.00
CA LEU A 312 -14.61 -22.06 12.34
C LEU A 312 -13.72 -23.31 12.31
N ARG A 313 -12.44 -23.16 12.65
CA ARG A 313 -11.48 -24.27 12.76
C ARG A 313 -11.20 -24.62 14.22
N VAL A 314 -10.47 -25.73 14.39
CA VAL A 314 -10.03 -26.27 15.68
C VAL A 314 -9.35 -25.18 16.52
N LYS A 315 -9.53 -25.25 17.85
CA LYS A 315 -9.04 -24.26 18.85
C LYS A 315 -9.75 -22.90 18.79
N ASP A 316 -11.03 -22.88 18.42
CA ASP A 316 -11.86 -21.68 18.43
C ASP A 316 -11.25 -20.53 17.62
N ARG A 317 -10.71 -20.86 16.43
CA ARG A 317 -10.15 -19.87 15.51
C ARG A 317 -11.06 -19.72 14.31
N LEU A 318 -11.50 -18.49 14.08
CA LEU A 318 -12.31 -18.17 12.92
C LEU A 318 -11.39 -17.78 11.75
N HIS A 319 -11.41 -18.59 10.70
CA HIS A 319 -10.57 -18.42 9.51
C HIS A 319 -11.33 -17.66 8.43
N LEU A 320 -10.84 -16.46 8.12
CA LEU A 320 -11.26 -15.70 6.96
C LEU A 320 -10.30 -16.00 5.81
N TYR A 321 -10.74 -16.77 4.82
CA TYR A 321 -9.89 -17.16 3.70
C TYR A 321 -9.62 -16.00 2.74
N SER A 322 -8.64 -16.18 1.87
CA SER A 322 -8.33 -15.23 0.79
C SER A 322 -9.52 -15.06 -0.13
N LEU A 323 -9.81 -13.80 -0.47
CA LEU A 323 -10.80 -13.41 -1.47
C LEU A 323 -10.47 -14.00 -2.85
N ARG A 324 -11.51 -14.46 -3.53
CA ARG A 324 -11.50 -15.11 -4.84
C ARG A 324 -12.44 -14.35 -5.76
N ASP A 325 -12.11 -14.29 -7.04
CA ASP A 325 -12.96 -13.61 -8.01
C ASP A 325 -14.28 -14.38 -8.23
N GLY A 326 -15.37 -13.63 -8.35
CA GLY A 326 -16.71 -14.16 -8.59
C GLY A 326 -17.70 -13.86 -7.48
N THR A 327 -18.90 -14.42 -7.60
CA THR A 327 -19.96 -14.28 -6.60
C THR A 327 -19.87 -15.40 -5.55
N PRO A 328 -20.24 -15.13 -4.29
CA PRO A 328 -20.35 -16.18 -3.28
C PRO A 328 -21.40 -17.22 -3.69
N PRO A 329 -21.27 -18.48 -3.22
CA PRO A 329 -22.30 -19.51 -3.38
C PRO A 329 -23.68 -19.06 -2.87
N GLU A 330 -24.75 -19.48 -3.56
CA GLU A 330 -26.14 -19.09 -3.23
C GLU A 330 -26.68 -19.79 -1.98
N ASP A 331 -26.06 -20.88 -1.56
CA ASP A 331 -26.50 -21.75 -0.46
C ASP A 331 -26.00 -21.31 0.92
N GLY A 332 -25.33 -20.16 1.02
CA GLY A 332 -24.73 -19.66 2.25
C GLY A 332 -25.18 -18.26 2.67
N ILE A 333 -24.88 -17.90 3.92
CA ILE A 333 -25.03 -16.53 4.41
C ILE A 333 -23.87 -15.70 3.88
N SER A 334 -24.20 -14.58 3.24
CA SER A 334 -23.22 -13.63 2.74
C SER A 334 -23.11 -12.41 3.67
N LEU A 335 -21.90 -12.12 4.13
CA LEU A 335 -21.56 -10.97 4.98
C LEU A 335 -20.66 -9.98 4.21
N PRO A 336 -20.75 -8.66 4.45
CA PRO A 336 -19.80 -7.71 3.89
C PRO A 336 -18.38 -7.98 4.39
N TYR A 337 -17.40 -7.98 3.48
CA TYR A 337 -15.99 -8.23 3.80
C TYR A 337 -15.46 -7.26 4.85
N GLU A 338 -15.78 -5.98 4.73
CA GLU A 338 -15.32 -4.89 5.59
C GLU A 338 -15.79 -5.07 7.04
N LEU A 339 -16.98 -5.65 7.22
CA LEU A 339 -17.52 -5.97 8.54
C LEU A 339 -16.64 -7.02 9.22
N VAL A 340 -16.38 -8.14 8.53
CA VAL A 340 -15.62 -9.27 9.07
C VAL A 340 -14.13 -8.92 9.20
N ARG A 341 -13.57 -8.20 8.22
CA ARG A 341 -12.19 -7.71 8.24
C ARG A 341 -11.90 -6.79 9.43
N SER A 342 -12.91 -6.04 9.89
CA SER A 342 -12.78 -5.15 11.06
C SER A 342 -12.61 -5.91 12.39
N LEU A 343 -12.88 -7.22 12.41
CA LEU A 343 -12.65 -8.10 13.57
C LEU A 343 -11.20 -8.59 13.66
N VAL A 344 -10.39 -8.44 12.60
CA VAL A 344 -8.97 -8.83 12.62
C VAL A 344 -8.15 -7.75 13.32
N PRO A 345 -7.36 -8.07 14.35
CA PRO A 345 -6.54 -7.10 15.07
C PRO A 345 -5.50 -6.42 14.17
N ASP A 346 -5.47 -5.09 14.14
CA ASP A 346 -4.50 -4.36 13.31
C ASP A 346 -3.08 -4.35 13.89
N GLU A 347 -2.92 -4.43 15.22
CA GLU A 347 -1.62 -4.31 15.90
C GLU A 347 -0.80 -5.60 15.88
N SER A 348 -1.43 -6.74 15.63
CA SER A 348 -0.72 -8.01 15.52
C SER A 348 -1.61 -9.04 14.82
N PRO A 349 -1.91 -8.85 13.53
CA PRO A 349 -2.76 -9.75 12.79
C PRO A 349 -2.12 -11.15 12.75
N LEU A 350 -2.97 -12.17 12.87
CA LEU A 350 -2.59 -13.55 12.62
C LEU A 350 -3.02 -13.93 11.22
N VAL A 351 -2.10 -14.49 10.46
CA VAL A 351 -2.39 -15.07 9.15
C VAL A 351 -2.18 -16.58 9.20
N PHE A 352 -2.80 -17.30 8.27
CA PHE A 352 -2.60 -18.74 8.12
C PHE A 352 -2.36 -19.12 6.67
N MET A 353 -1.65 -20.23 6.48
CA MET A 353 -1.55 -20.95 5.20
C MET A 353 -1.82 -22.43 5.42
N ASP A 354 -2.73 -22.98 4.62
CA ASP A 354 -2.92 -24.42 4.47
C ASP A 354 -1.87 -24.92 3.48
N VAL A 355 -0.92 -25.71 3.97
CA VAL A 355 0.17 -26.26 3.16
C VAL A 355 -0.15 -27.69 2.74
N GLY A 356 0.15 -28.02 1.49
CA GLY A 356 -0.14 -29.33 0.93
C GLY A 356 0.83 -29.74 -0.18
N TRP A 357 0.79 -31.02 -0.50
CA TRP A 357 1.51 -31.62 -1.64
C TRP A 357 0.77 -32.85 -2.13
N GLY A 358 0.96 -33.20 -3.41
CA GLY A 358 0.22 -34.29 -4.04
C GLY A 358 -1.30 -34.04 -4.12
N GLY A 359 -1.74 -32.78 -4.07
CA GLY A 359 -3.16 -32.41 -4.08
C GLY A 359 -3.87 -32.57 -2.74
N GLU A 360 -3.16 -32.94 -1.67
CA GLU A 360 -3.74 -33.10 -0.33
C GLU A 360 -3.22 -32.02 0.63
N MET A 361 -4.13 -31.46 1.43
CA MET A 361 -3.78 -30.59 2.55
C MET A 361 -3.14 -31.43 3.66
N LYS A 362 -2.01 -30.95 4.19
CA LYS A 362 -1.21 -31.68 5.18
C LYS A 362 -1.19 -31.01 6.54
N SER A 363 -1.05 -29.68 6.56
CA SER A 363 -0.99 -28.94 7.82
C SER A 363 -1.39 -27.48 7.61
N VAL A 364 -1.50 -26.76 8.72
CA VAL A 364 -1.76 -25.31 8.78
C VAL A 364 -0.59 -24.65 9.48
N VAL A 365 -0.05 -23.61 8.86
CA VAL A 365 0.98 -22.75 9.45
C VAL A 365 0.34 -21.45 9.87
N TYR A 366 0.59 -21.02 11.10
CA TYR A 366 0.09 -19.76 11.65
C TYR A 366 1.25 -18.80 11.86
N ILE A 367 1.10 -17.56 11.40
CA ILE A 367 2.16 -16.55 11.43
C ILE A 367 1.62 -15.27 12.04
N ARG A 368 2.26 -14.78 13.10
CA ARG A 368 1.94 -13.49 13.71
C ARG A 368 2.75 -12.38 13.07
N MET A 369 2.08 -11.33 12.62
CA MET A 369 2.74 -10.14 12.07
C MET A 369 3.19 -9.18 13.18
N PHE A 370 4.27 -8.43 12.92
CA PHE A 370 4.86 -7.45 13.85
C PHE A 370 4.15 -6.06 13.81
N GLY A 371 2.83 -6.05 13.66
CA GLY A 371 2.01 -4.85 13.76
C GLY A 371 1.84 -4.02 12.49
N LYS A 372 1.77 -2.69 12.61
CA LYS A 372 1.26 -1.78 11.57
C LYS A 372 2.30 -1.30 10.54
N THR A 373 3.36 -2.08 10.33
CA THR A 373 4.40 -1.73 9.35
C THR A 373 3.89 -1.90 7.92
N LEU A 374 4.54 -1.26 6.94
CA LEU A 374 4.16 -1.42 5.52
C LEU A 374 4.36 -2.86 5.06
N ARG A 375 5.42 -3.55 5.49
CA ARG A 375 5.64 -4.97 5.16
C ARG A 375 4.53 -5.85 5.74
N CYS A 376 4.16 -5.65 7.00
CA CYS A 376 3.03 -6.36 7.61
C CYS A 376 1.74 -6.12 6.83
N ARG A 377 1.46 -4.87 6.45
CA ARG A 377 0.29 -4.52 5.65
C ARG A 377 0.30 -5.25 4.30
N GLN A 378 1.40 -5.22 3.55
CA GLN A 378 1.52 -5.95 2.28
C GLN A 378 1.25 -7.44 2.47
N THR A 379 1.86 -8.04 3.48
CA THR A 379 1.69 -9.46 3.77
C THR A 379 0.23 -9.78 4.08
N VAL A 380 -0.44 -8.99 4.93
CA VAL A 380 -1.88 -9.15 5.20
C VAL A 380 -2.71 -9.04 3.93
N LEU A 381 -2.41 -8.10 3.04
CA LEU A 381 -3.11 -7.95 1.75
C LEU A 381 -2.92 -9.17 0.83
N LEU A 382 -1.73 -9.77 0.80
CA LEU A 382 -1.44 -10.98 0.02
C LEU A 382 -2.04 -12.25 0.66
N PHE A 383 -2.22 -12.28 1.98
CA PHE A 383 -2.92 -13.39 2.65
C PHE A 383 -4.45 -13.28 2.50
N SER A 384 -5.01 -12.07 2.59
CA SER A 384 -6.45 -11.84 2.43
C SER A 384 -6.88 -11.79 0.97
N GLY A 385 -5.93 -11.56 0.07
CA GLY A 385 -6.17 -11.37 -1.34
C GLY A 385 -6.94 -10.10 -1.67
N GLU A 386 -7.23 -9.18 -0.74
CA GLU A 386 -8.21 -8.09 -0.93
C GLU A 386 -7.91 -7.10 -2.06
N THR A 387 -6.65 -7.01 -2.50
CA THR A 387 -6.20 -6.14 -3.60
C THR A 387 -5.98 -6.86 -4.93
N GLY A 388 -6.36 -8.12 -5.04
CA GLY A 388 -6.26 -8.93 -6.25
C GLY A 388 -5.29 -10.10 -6.05
N PRO A 389 -3.97 -9.85 -6.12
CA PRO A 389 -2.96 -10.86 -5.84
C PRO A 389 -3.10 -11.54 -4.48
N SER A 390 -2.76 -12.82 -4.40
CA SER A 390 -2.82 -13.61 -3.17
C SER A 390 -1.74 -14.70 -3.15
N TYR A 391 -1.33 -15.13 -1.96
CA TYR A 391 -0.47 -16.31 -1.77
C TYR A 391 -1.20 -17.64 -2.01
N ARG A 392 -2.53 -17.63 -2.15
CA ARG A 392 -3.30 -18.82 -2.49
C ARG A 392 -2.81 -19.42 -3.80
N ASN A 393 -2.60 -20.74 -3.81
CA ASN A 393 -2.05 -21.52 -4.91
C ASN A 393 -0.61 -21.18 -5.30
N THR A 394 0.15 -20.50 -4.43
CA THR A 394 1.59 -20.32 -4.66
C THR A 394 2.40 -21.50 -4.16
N CYS A 395 3.57 -21.75 -4.76
CA CYS A 395 4.47 -22.81 -4.33
C CYS A 395 5.61 -22.28 -3.45
N PHE A 396 6.24 -23.19 -2.72
CA PHE A 396 7.57 -22.95 -2.17
C PHE A 396 8.60 -23.30 -3.25
N TYR A 397 9.34 -22.32 -3.77
CA TYR A 397 10.17 -22.53 -4.96
C TYR A 397 11.64 -22.85 -4.63
N GLN A 398 12.12 -22.53 -3.42
CA GLN A 398 13.52 -22.70 -3.06
C GLN A 398 13.71 -22.97 -1.56
N SER A 399 14.63 -23.88 -1.25
CA SER A 399 15.27 -23.95 0.07
C SER A 399 16.76 -23.70 -0.09
N SER A 400 17.36 -22.95 0.84
CA SER A 400 18.78 -22.61 0.79
C SER A 400 19.42 -22.55 2.16
N LEU A 401 20.72 -22.85 2.25
CA LEU A 401 21.49 -22.72 3.48
C LEU A 401 22.18 -21.36 3.52
N VAL A 402 22.01 -20.66 4.65
CA VAL A 402 22.62 -19.38 5.00
C VAL A 402 23.26 -19.46 6.38
N TYR A 403 24.10 -18.48 6.73
CA TYR A 403 24.66 -18.30 8.08
C TYR A 403 25.14 -19.58 8.81
N ASN A 404 26.01 -20.38 8.19
CA ASN A 404 26.55 -21.62 8.78
C ASN A 404 25.46 -22.62 9.25
N ASN A 405 24.58 -23.02 8.32
CA ASN A 405 23.54 -24.06 8.46
C ASN A 405 22.16 -23.59 8.92
N CYS A 406 21.88 -22.29 8.90
CA CYS A 406 20.51 -21.83 8.97
C CYS A 406 19.84 -22.06 7.61
N MET A 407 18.66 -22.68 7.59
CA MET A 407 17.95 -22.97 6.34
C MET A 407 16.85 -21.94 6.15
N LEU A 408 16.80 -21.34 4.95
CA LEU A 408 15.73 -20.48 4.47
C LEU A 408 14.81 -21.27 3.55
N LEU A 409 13.51 -21.05 3.69
CA LEU A 409 12.49 -21.54 2.79
C LEU A 409 11.78 -20.35 2.14
N SER A 410 11.86 -20.25 0.81
CA SER A 410 11.33 -19.13 0.03
C SER A 410 10.04 -19.52 -0.70
N GLY A 411 9.07 -18.61 -0.72
CA GLY A 411 7.75 -18.82 -1.32
C GLY A 411 7.02 -17.52 -1.65
N GLY A 412 5.76 -17.64 -2.08
CA GLY A 412 4.88 -16.49 -2.27
C GLY A 412 5.02 -15.74 -3.60
N ASP A 413 5.72 -16.31 -4.59
CA ASP A 413 5.75 -15.77 -5.95
C ASP A 413 4.41 -16.01 -6.66
N TYR A 414 3.46 -15.10 -6.43
CA TYR A 414 2.12 -15.17 -6.99
C TYR A 414 2.04 -14.88 -8.50
N GLU A 415 3.14 -14.45 -9.13
CA GLU A 415 3.15 -14.13 -10.56
C GLU A 415 3.62 -15.32 -11.39
N ASN A 416 4.73 -15.94 -11.00
CA ASN A 416 5.40 -16.95 -11.81
C ASN A 416 5.56 -18.30 -11.10
N ASN A 417 5.42 -18.35 -9.77
CA ASN A 417 5.61 -19.57 -8.97
C ASN A 417 7.00 -20.25 -9.18
N ASP A 418 8.04 -19.46 -9.43
CA ASP A 418 9.40 -19.96 -9.65
C ASP A 418 10.48 -19.08 -9.02
N GLY A 419 10.07 -18.04 -8.28
CA GLY A 419 10.95 -17.06 -7.64
C GLY A 419 11.38 -15.93 -8.58
N THR A 420 10.87 -15.84 -9.80
CA THR A 420 11.18 -14.74 -10.73
C THR A 420 10.20 -13.58 -10.67
N GLY A 421 9.10 -13.72 -9.92
CA GLY A 421 8.11 -12.67 -9.69
C GLY A 421 7.81 -12.39 -8.21
N GLY A 422 6.58 -11.95 -7.97
CA GLY A 422 6.10 -11.56 -6.65
C GLY A 422 6.44 -10.11 -6.35
N ARG A 423 6.03 -9.19 -7.24
CA ARG A 423 6.22 -7.75 -7.01
C ARG A 423 5.49 -7.24 -5.77
N ALA A 424 5.92 -6.08 -5.26
CA ALA A 424 5.12 -5.36 -4.25
C ALA A 424 3.77 -4.92 -4.84
N ILE A 425 2.72 -4.98 -4.01
CA ILE A 425 1.38 -4.46 -4.29
C ILE A 425 1.12 -3.12 -3.60
N ILE A 426 2.01 -2.70 -2.69
CA ILE A 426 2.02 -1.35 -2.12
C ILE A 426 3.38 -0.69 -2.32
N GLU A 427 3.38 0.62 -2.49
CA GLU A 427 4.61 1.41 -2.65
C GLU A 427 5.22 1.79 -1.28
N GLY A 428 6.47 2.25 -1.31
CA GLY A 428 7.14 2.83 -0.14
C GLY A 428 7.65 1.81 0.89
N ILE A 429 7.70 0.52 0.55
CA ILE A 429 8.28 -0.51 1.44
C ILE A 429 9.78 -0.25 1.62
N THR A 430 10.23 -0.17 2.88
CA THR A 430 11.62 0.06 3.26
C THR A 430 12.23 -1.17 3.95
N SER A 431 13.51 -1.07 4.35
CA SER A 431 14.23 -2.07 5.16
C SER A 431 14.97 -1.38 6.30
N GLY A 432 15.37 -2.15 7.31
CA GLY A 432 16.09 -1.68 8.49
C GLY A 432 15.18 -1.04 9.54
N GLY A 433 15.76 -0.46 10.60
CA GLY A 433 14.98 0.16 11.68
C GLY A 433 14.05 -0.85 12.34
N GLU A 434 12.74 -0.60 12.29
CA GLU A 434 11.68 -1.46 12.86
C GLU A 434 11.64 -2.88 12.27
N TYR A 435 12.21 -3.09 11.09
CA TYR A 435 12.33 -4.39 10.43
C TYR A 435 13.57 -5.18 10.84
N THR A 436 14.43 -4.62 11.71
CA THR A 436 15.68 -5.26 12.13
C THR A 436 15.40 -6.19 13.31
N HIS A 437 15.55 -7.49 13.08
CA HIS A 437 15.38 -8.51 14.12
C HIS A 437 16.50 -9.53 14.08
N THR A 438 16.93 -10.00 15.26
CA THR A 438 17.84 -11.16 15.34
C THR A 438 17.19 -12.38 14.70
N VAL A 439 17.95 -13.09 13.87
CA VAL A 439 17.50 -14.28 13.16
C VAL A 439 17.19 -15.39 14.16
N LYS A 440 15.90 -15.73 14.24
CA LYS A 440 15.36 -16.84 15.03
C LYS A 440 14.52 -17.77 14.15
N ALA A 441 14.34 -18.99 14.59
CA ALA A 441 13.52 -19.98 13.93
C ALA A 441 12.06 -19.49 13.83
N GLY A 442 11.47 -19.64 12.66
CA GLY A 442 10.15 -19.13 12.30
C GLY A 442 10.11 -17.66 11.90
N LEU A 443 11.23 -16.92 11.90
CA LEU A 443 11.21 -15.51 11.52
C LEU A 443 10.76 -15.37 10.04
N PHE A 444 9.68 -14.63 9.84
CA PHE A 444 9.06 -14.39 8.53
C PHE A 444 9.55 -13.06 7.98
N VAL A 445 10.16 -13.12 6.80
CA VAL A 445 10.85 -12.00 6.18
C VAL A 445 10.44 -11.88 4.71
N SER A 446 10.70 -10.75 4.08
CA SER A 446 10.47 -10.54 2.65
C SER A 446 11.76 -10.14 1.99
N TRP A 447 11.81 -10.16 0.66
CA TRP A 447 13.01 -9.69 -0.03
C TRP A 447 13.38 -8.24 0.36
N PRO A 448 14.67 -7.89 0.31
CA PRO A 448 15.15 -6.55 0.64
C PRO A 448 14.57 -5.51 -0.33
N TYR A 449 14.38 -4.27 0.15
CA TYR A 449 13.66 -3.20 -0.58
C TYR A 449 14.18 -2.87 -1.98
N TYR A 450 15.43 -3.18 -2.30
CA TYR A 450 16.03 -2.94 -3.62
C TYR A 450 15.63 -4.00 -4.66
N GLU A 451 15.05 -5.13 -4.27
CA GLU A 451 14.52 -6.15 -5.17
C GLU A 451 13.01 -5.99 -5.36
N VAL A 452 12.59 -4.85 -5.92
CA VAL A 452 11.18 -4.44 -5.99
C VAL A 452 10.28 -5.48 -6.68
N TRP A 453 10.82 -6.23 -7.66
CA TRP A 453 10.13 -7.29 -8.39
C TRP A 453 9.89 -8.57 -7.57
N ARG A 454 10.45 -8.69 -6.37
CA ARG A 454 10.30 -9.83 -5.44
C ARG A 454 9.75 -9.44 -4.07
N LEU A 455 9.41 -8.17 -3.85
CA LEU A 455 9.01 -7.69 -2.53
C LEU A 455 7.72 -8.31 -1.97
N GLY A 456 6.87 -8.83 -2.84
CA GLY A 456 5.71 -9.63 -2.50
C GLY A 456 6.03 -11.10 -2.23
N SER A 457 7.23 -11.60 -2.54
CA SER A 457 7.68 -12.92 -2.07
C SER A 457 8.17 -12.86 -0.62
N PHE A 458 8.21 -14.02 0.04
CA PHE A 458 8.67 -14.14 1.43
C PHE A 458 9.70 -15.25 1.61
N GLU A 459 10.41 -15.19 2.72
CA GLU A 459 11.28 -16.25 3.21
C GLU A 459 11.01 -16.53 4.69
N ILE A 460 11.29 -17.76 5.12
CA ILE A 460 11.13 -18.19 6.51
C ILE A 460 12.43 -18.84 6.97
N TYR A 461 13.02 -18.30 8.04
CA TYR A 461 14.15 -18.93 8.70
C TYR A 461 13.69 -20.17 9.48
N LEU A 462 14.25 -21.33 9.21
CA LEU A 462 13.81 -22.59 9.82
C LEU A 462 14.57 -22.95 11.12
N TYR A 463 15.69 -22.27 11.37
CA TYR A 463 16.55 -22.47 12.53
C TYR A 463 17.07 -21.12 13.05
N ASP A 464 17.44 -21.07 14.33
CA ASP A 464 18.10 -19.90 14.92
C ASP A 464 19.47 -19.68 14.28
N ALA A 465 19.86 -18.41 14.10
CA ALA A 465 21.19 -18.06 13.60
C ALA A 465 21.79 -16.82 14.29
N PRO A 466 21.81 -16.73 15.64
CA PRO A 466 22.44 -15.60 16.31
C PRO A 466 23.95 -15.56 16.05
N PRO A 467 24.59 -14.37 15.99
CA PRO A 467 23.99 -13.06 16.24
C PRO A 467 23.48 -12.37 14.96
N ASN A 468 23.24 -13.10 13.87
CA ASN A 468 22.83 -12.49 12.62
C ASN A 468 21.48 -11.77 12.76
N GLU A 469 21.33 -10.69 12.00
CA GLU A 469 20.11 -9.88 11.95
C GLU A 469 19.55 -9.88 10.53
N ASP A 470 18.22 -9.81 10.44
CA ASP A 470 17.50 -9.58 9.19
C ASP A 470 16.86 -8.20 9.21
N PHE A 471 16.94 -7.46 8.11
CA PHE A 471 16.47 -6.07 7.99
C PHE A 471 15.11 -5.95 7.29
N SER A 472 14.39 -7.06 7.14
CA SER A 472 13.13 -7.16 6.43
C SER A 472 12.08 -7.98 7.20
N ALA A 473 12.39 -8.31 8.45
CA ALA A 473 11.53 -9.12 9.28
C ALA A 473 10.25 -8.39 9.68
N HIS A 474 9.13 -9.09 9.56
CA HIS A 474 7.80 -8.52 9.81
C HIS A 474 6.78 -9.57 10.27
N GLY A 475 7.20 -10.79 10.59
CA GLY A 475 6.36 -11.76 11.27
C GLY A 475 7.14 -12.91 11.90
N LEU A 476 6.43 -13.79 12.59
CA LEU A 476 6.96 -14.97 13.26
C LEU A 476 5.96 -16.12 13.19
N VAL A 477 6.41 -17.30 12.76
CA VAL A 477 5.62 -18.53 12.81
C VAL A 477 5.33 -18.90 14.26
N GLU A 478 4.04 -18.94 14.63
CA GLU A 478 3.57 -19.39 15.95
C GLU A 478 3.34 -20.90 15.99
N GLU A 479 2.85 -21.48 14.89
CA GLU A 479 2.52 -22.90 14.78
C GLU A 479 2.84 -23.40 13.35
N GLY A 480 3.24 -24.67 13.22
CA GLY A 480 3.55 -25.29 11.93
C GLY A 480 4.99 -25.10 11.42
N LEU A 481 5.96 -24.82 12.30
CA LEU A 481 7.36 -24.71 11.87
C LEU A 481 7.99 -26.06 11.48
N ASP A 482 7.52 -27.15 12.08
CA ASP A 482 7.90 -28.52 11.78
C ASP A 482 7.53 -28.93 10.36
N ILE A 483 6.31 -28.60 9.90
CA ILE A 483 5.89 -28.89 8.52
C ILE A 483 6.73 -28.09 7.50
N LEU A 484 7.11 -26.85 7.82
CA LEU A 484 7.99 -26.06 6.95
C LEU A 484 9.40 -26.67 6.86
N ARG A 485 9.90 -27.28 7.93
CA ARG A 485 11.17 -28.02 7.90
C ARG A 485 11.08 -29.28 7.05
N GLU A 486 9.95 -29.98 7.09
CA GLU A 486 9.70 -31.13 6.21
C GLU A 486 9.71 -30.68 4.74
N ILE A 487 8.96 -29.63 4.40
CA ILE A 487 8.90 -29.04 3.05
C ILE A 487 10.28 -28.69 2.52
N ALA A 488 11.11 -28.02 3.32
CA ALA A 488 12.44 -27.59 2.89
C ALA A 488 13.42 -28.76 2.59
N ASN A 489 13.14 -29.97 3.08
CA ASN A 489 13.89 -31.19 2.78
C ASN A 489 13.32 -31.94 1.56
N MET A 490 12.17 -31.54 1.01
CA MET A 490 11.58 -32.19 -0.16
C MET A 490 12.34 -31.83 -1.44
N THR A 491 12.39 -32.77 -2.40
CA THR A 491 13.01 -32.56 -3.71
C THR A 491 12.05 -33.00 -4.82
N PRO A 492 11.53 -32.09 -5.66
CA PRO A 492 11.71 -30.64 -5.59
C PRO A 492 10.86 -29.98 -4.50
N VAL A 493 11.34 -28.90 -3.89
CA VAL A 493 10.56 -28.10 -2.91
C VAL A 493 9.27 -27.57 -3.53
N SER A 494 9.31 -27.23 -4.83
CA SER A 494 8.16 -26.75 -5.62
C SER A 494 7.04 -27.77 -5.84
N SER A 495 7.21 -29.01 -5.37
CA SER A 495 6.10 -29.97 -5.27
C SER A 495 5.11 -29.65 -4.15
N THR A 496 5.43 -28.66 -3.31
CA THR A 496 4.62 -28.19 -2.19
C THR A 496 4.02 -26.83 -2.48
N SER A 497 2.79 -26.59 -2.01
CA SER A 497 2.08 -25.35 -2.25
C SER A 497 1.26 -24.89 -1.05
N ILE A 498 0.98 -23.59 -1.04
CA ILE A 498 -0.03 -22.94 -0.21
C ILE A 498 -1.36 -23.17 -0.93
N MET A 499 -2.14 -24.14 -0.47
CA MET A 499 -3.42 -24.48 -1.10
C MET A 499 -4.47 -23.41 -0.81
N GLU A 500 -4.53 -22.97 0.44
CA GLU A 500 -5.40 -21.90 0.90
C GLU A 500 -4.63 -21.02 1.89
N CYS A 501 -5.03 -19.76 2.01
CA CYS A 501 -4.44 -18.84 2.97
C CYS A 501 -5.48 -17.82 3.41
N GLY A 502 -5.20 -17.07 4.47
CA GLY A 502 -6.14 -16.07 4.96
C GLY A 502 -5.72 -15.41 6.26
N LEU A 503 -6.69 -14.76 6.88
CA LEU A 503 -6.58 -14.09 8.17
C LEU A 503 -7.27 -14.93 9.25
N VAL A 504 -6.81 -14.81 10.48
CA VAL A 504 -7.47 -15.41 11.64
C VAL A 504 -8.08 -14.32 12.51
N ILE A 505 -9.35 -14.49 12.81
CA ILE A 505 -10.11 -13.66 13.74
C ILE A 505 -10.05 -14.38 15.10
N PRO A 506 -9.49 -13.74 16.14
CA PRO A 506 -9.52 -14.31 17.48
C PRO A 506 -10.98 -14.41 17.95
N LEU A 507 -11.31 -15.43 18.75
CA LEU A 507 -12.63 -15.58 19.38
C LEU A 507 -12.64 -15.20 20.85
#